data_AF-A0A3G9HD03-F1
#
_entry.id   AF-A0A3G9HD03-F1
#
_cell.length_a   1.000
_cell.length_b   1.000
_cell.length_c   1.000
_cell.angle_alpha   90.00
_cell.angle_beta   90.00
_cell.angle_gamma   90.00
#
_symmetry.space_group_name_H-M   'P 1'
#
loop_
_entity.id
_entity.type
_entity.pdbx_description
1 polymer ?
#
loop_
_entity_poly.entity_id
_entity_poly.type
_entity_poly.pdbx_seq_one_letter_code
_entity_poly.pdbx_strand_id
1 'polypeptide(L)'
;MNRWQQKFEEHPIHETLRQLEESVSKEFEDIGEQEAIERRRFLKIIAMYQEVLKGLDSELVPMNQLDNLNDGLRQANIWNQVTDYVSNRNPAHLIRANDHLTNLLTPLSLLFAISKKMRFSKPFRKAEELVDEFSKTIVSQKDTLQNELKSLSGEVADCEQKLQKLERQIEARKNETDTLISQWQSQFSEAQERRNTDYAAWREKVDKQAASQTQEVIDKSEETLKSHQSAFEEEISAIIKDADAKHKAILELYELTAGDSVGAGYIKSADKEMKQANTWRWIAIGFIVTTVLWLAFVYFCNAGSFDFCHFGAEGFWIKIVTAFSLTGVMLYGAAYASQQSTKHRNNEKRARWFALEIKAFDPFISSLKEDQRQELKRQLSERLFGHHEDGDDEKVIDEHVYKTVIDGIVRVIEKIPKIH
;
A
#
# COMPACT_ATOMS: atom_id res chain seq x y z
N MET A 1 -76.03 22.26 -115.41
CA MET A 1 -74.87 23.17 -115.27
C MET A 1 -74.52 23.72 -116.64
N ASN A 2 -74.30 25.02 -116.74
CA ASN A 2 -73.78 25.65 -117.97
C ASN A 2 -72.29 25.28 -118.13
N ARG A 3 -71.77 25.26 -119.37
CA ARG A 3 -70.35 25.02 -119.68
C ARG A 3 -69.42 25.94 -118.87
N TRP A 4 -69.84 27.18 -118.65
CA TRP A 4 -69.08 28.18 -117.88
C TRP A 4 -69.07 27.90 -116.37
N GLN A 5 -70.18 27.41 -115.82
CA GLN A 5 -70.27 26.95 -114.43
C GLN A 5 -69.34 25.79 -114.15
N GLN A 6 -69.36 24.77 -115.01
CA GLN A 6 -68.49 23.60 -114.86
C GLN A 6 -67.01 24.02 -114.92
N LYS A 7 -66.63 24.87 -115.87
CA LYS A 7 -65.26 25.39 -115.98
C LYS A 7 -64.80 26.20 -114.76
N PHE A 8 -65.71 26.92 -114.11
CA PHE A 8 -65.39 27.71 -112.93
C PHE A 8 -65.23 26.83 -111.69
N GLU A 9 -66.17 25.92 -111.43
CA GLU A 9 -66.16 25.06 -110.25
C GLU A 9 -65.00 24.03 -110.27
N GLU A 10 -64.64 23.53 -111.47
CA GLU A 10 -63.51 22.62 -111.66
C GLU A 10 -62.16 23.36 -111.78
N HIS A 11 -62.13 24.69 -111.66
CA HIS A 11 -60.90 25.47 -111.86
C HIS A 11 -59.86 25.17 -110.74
N PRO A 12 -58.58 24.94 -111.08
CA PRO A 12 -57.54 24.55 -110.11
C PRO A 12 -57.25 25.59 -109.02
N ILE A 13 -57.70 26.84 -109.20
CA ILE A 13 -57.53 27.94 -108.24
C ILE A 13 -58.11 27.60 -106.85
N HIS A 14 -59.26 26.91 -106.81
CA HIS A 14 -59.91 26.55 -105.55
C HIS A 14 -59.03 25.61 -104.74
N GLU A 15 -58.40 24.64 -105.41
CA GLU A 15 -57.47 23.71 -104.79
C GLU A 15 -56.16 24.39 -104.38
N THR A 16 -55.61 25.26 -105.23
CA THR A 16 -54.40 26.02 -104.93
C THR A 16 -54.57 26.88 -103.67
N LEU A 17 -55.68 27.62 -103.54
CA LEU A 17 -55.95 28.44 -102.36
C LEU A 17 -56.15 27.59 -101.11
N ARG A 18 -56.85 26.46 -101.21
CA ARG A 18 -57.05 25.51 -100.10
C ARG A 18 -55.73 24.94 -99.61
N GLN A 19 -54.86 24.51 -100.52
CA GLN A 19 -53.55 23.97 -100.18
C GLN A 19 -52.64 25.01 -99.51
N LEU A 20 -52.67 26.26 -99.98
CA LEU A 20 -51.90 27.36 -99.37
C LEU A 20 -52.40 27.70 -97.97
N GLU A 21 -53.72 27.75 -97.79
CA GLU A 21 -54.34 27.96 -96.47
C GLU A 21 -53.95 26.84 -95.49
N GLU A 22 -54.15 25.58 -95.87
CA GLU A 22 -53.82 24.42 -95.03
C GLU A 22 -52.33 24.35 -94.69
N SER A 23 -51.45 24.71 -95.62
CA SER A 23 -50.00 24.69 -95.39
C SER A 23 -49.58 25.68 -94.31
N VAL A 24 -50.22 26.85 -94.27
CA VAL A 24 -49.89 27.94 -93.34
C VAL A 24 -50.74 27.89 -92.07
N SER A 25 -51.88 27.19 -92.07
CA SER A 25 -52.79 27.09 -90.91
C SER A 25 -52.40 26.03 -89.88
N LYS A 26 -51.39 25.18 -90.14
CA LYS A 26 -50.93 24.15 -89.19
C LYS A 26 -50.47 24.74 -87.85
N GLU A 27 -50.93 24.20 -86.74
CA GLU A 27 -50.52 24.63 -85.40
C GLU A 27 -49.03 24.31 -85.17
N PHE A 28 -48.28 25.29 -84.66
CA PHE A 28 -46.87 25.11 -84.28
C PHE A 28 -46.70 25.50 -82.82
N GLU A 29 -45.96 24.70 -82.06
CA GLU A 29 -45.72 24.86 -80.61
C GLU A 29 -44.82 26.06 -80.27
N ASP A 30 -44.10 26.61 -81.25
CA ASP A 30 -43.21 27.75 -81.08
C ASP A 30 -43.34 28.70 -82.27
N ILE A 31 -43.96 29.85 -82.06
CA ILE A 31 -44.17 30.88 -83.09
C ILE A 31 -43.64 32.18 -82.52
N GLY A 32 -42.66 32.77 -83.19
CA GLY A 32 -42.13 34.08 -82.81
C GLY A 32 -43.15 35.19 -83.09
N GLU A 33 -42.99 36.35 -82.45
CA GLU A 33 -43.87 37.52 -82.64
C GLU A 33 -43.99 37.90 -84.13
N GLN A 34 -42.86 37.97 -84.84
CA GLN A 34 -42.84 38.34 -86.27
C GLN A 34 -43.50 37.28 -87.16
N GLU A 35 -43.36 36.01 -86.82
CA GLU A 35 -43.97 34.90 -87.55
C GLU A 35 -45.50 34.91 -87.42
N ALA A 36 -46.00 35.18 -86.21
CA ALA A 36 -47.44 35.26 -85.94
C ALA A 36 -48.14 36.36 -86.76
N ILE A 37 -47.48 37.52 -86.90
CA ILE A 37 -47.99 38.67 -87.67
C ILE A 37 -48.06 38.32 -89.17
N GLU A 38 -46.97 37.78 -89.73
CA GLU A 38 -46.89 37.47 -91.16
C GLU A 38 -47.83 36.32 -91.54
N ARG A 39 -47.97 35.32 -90.66
CA ARG A 39 -48.93 34.22 -90.81
C ARG A 39 -50.37 34.71 -90.86
N ARG A 40 -50.73 35.64 -89.96
CA ARG A 40 -52.06 36.25 -89.94
C ARG A 40 -52.35 37.00 -91.24
N ARG A 41 -51.39 37.81 -91.72
CA ARG A 41 -51.53 38.56 -92.97
C ARG A 41 -51.74 37.63 -94.16
N PHE A 42 -50.91 36.57 -94.26
CA PHE A 42 -50.99 35.58 -95.33
C PHE A 42 -52.37 34.93 -95.40
N LEU A 43 -52.84 34.38 -94.27
CA LEU A 43 -54.14 33.72 -94.19
C LEU A 43 -55.31 34.67 -94.48
N LYS A 44 -55.22 35.93 -94.03
CA LYS A 44 -56.24 36.96 -94.30
C LYS A 44 -56.37 37.26 -95.79
N ILE A 45 -55.24 37.32 -96.52
CA ILE A 45 -55.25 37.53 -97.97
C ILE A 45 -55.86 36.33 -98.69
N ILE A 46 -55.46 35.09 -98.34
CA ILE A 46 -55.99 33.86 -98.95
C ILE A 46 -57.50 33.72 -98.70
N ALA A 47 -57.96 33.95 -97.47
CA ALA A 47 -59.38 33.97 -97.14
C ALA A 47 -60.16 35.00 -97.96
N MET A 48 -59.58 36.18 -98.21
CA MET A 48 -60.19 37.20 -99.06
C MET A 48 -60.36 36.71 -100.51
N TYR A 49 -59.37 36.03 -101.10
CA TYR A 49 -59.51 35.43 -102.42
C TYR A 49 -60.62 34.39 -102.48
N GLN A 50 -60.68 33.49 -101.49
CA GLN A 50 -61.72 32.47 -101.42
C GLN A 50 -63.12 33.07 -101.35
N GLU A 51 -63.30 34.11 -100.52
CA GLU A 51 -64.60 34.81 -100.41
C GLU A 51 -64.95 35.55 -101.71
N VAL A 52 -63.98 36.17 -102.41
CA VAL A 52 -64.23 36.83 -103.70
C VAL A 52 -64.71 35.84 -104.74
N LEU A 53 -64.05 34.68 -104.82
CA LEU A 53 -64.43 33.61 -105.74
C LEU A 53 -65.86 33.09 -105.46
N LYS A 54 -66.26 32.94 -104.19
CA LYS A 54 -67.64 32.54 -103.84
C LYS A 54 -68.70 33.54 -104.31
N GLY A 55 -68.36 34.84 -104.39
CA GLY A 55 -69.27 35.91 -104.80
C GLY A 55 -69.33 36.17 -106.31
N LEU A 56 -68.45 35.55 -107.11
CA LEU A 56 -68.41 35.73 -108.56
C LEU A 56 -69.59 35.03 -109.25
N ASP A 57 -70.11 35.66 -110.31
CA ASP A 57 -71.08 35.00 -111.19
C ASP A 57 -70.33 34.12 -112.20
N SER A 58 -70.52 32.82 -112.09
CA SER A 58 -69.93 31.77 -112.92
C SER A 58 -70.00 31.99 -114.45
N GLU A 59 -70.96 32.77 -114.95
CA GLU A 59 -71.09 33.06 -116.38
C GLU A 59 -70.30 34.30 -116.83
N LEU A 60 -69.94 35.18 -115.90
CA LEU A 60 -69.29 36.47 -116.17
C LEU A 60 -67.81 36.49 -115.78
N VAL A 61 -67.26 35.38 -115.29
CA VAL A 61 -65.86 35.33 -114.84
C VAL A 61 -64.90 35.29 -116.03
N PRO A 62 -63.93 36.22 -116.12
CA PRO A 62 -62.85 36.14 -117.09
C PRO A 62 -61.90 34.98 -116.73
N MET A 63 -62.02 33.86 -117.43
CA MET A 63 -61.22 32.65 -117.14
C MET A 63 -59.71 32.91 -117.26
N ASN A 64 -59.28 33.75 -118.20
CA ASN A 64 -57.89 34.16 -118.33
C ASN A 64 -57.33 34.88 -117.09
N GLN A 65 -58.16 35.59 -116.34
CA GLN A 65 -57.74 36.24 -115.09
C GLN A 65 -57.62 35.23 -113.94
N LEU A 66 -58.45 34.18 -113.94
CA LEU A 66 -58.32 33.07 -112.99
C LEU A 66 -57.08 32.22 -113.28
N ASP A 67 -56.79 31.96 -114.56
CA ASP A 67 -55.58 31.25 -114.99
C ASP A 67 -54.34 32.03 -114.51
N ASN A 68 -54.28 33.34 -114.82
CA ASN A 68 -53.17 34.21 -114.40
C ASN A 68 -53.02 34.27 -112.86
N LEU A 69 -54.14 34.27 -112.12
CA LEU A 69 -54.10 34.26 -110.66
C LEU A 69 -53.57 32.92 -110.12
N ASN A 70 -54.06 31.80 -110.67
CA ASN A 70 -53.62 30.47 -110.27
C ASN A 70 -52.14 30.26 -110.57
N ASP A 71 -51.69 30.71 -111.75
CA ASP A 71 -50.28 30.69 -112.13
C ASP A 71 -49.45 31.57 -111.20
N GLY A 72 -49.93 32.78 -110.88
CA GLY A 72 -49.30 33.67 -109.91
C GLY A 72 -49.11 33.05 -108.52
N LEU A 73 -50.11 32.33 -108.02
CA LEU A 73 -50.05 31.64 -106.73
C LEU A 73 -49.18 30.37 -106.78
N ARG A 74 -49.12 29.68 -107.93
CA ARG A 74 -48.26 28.51 -108.15
C ARG A 74 -46.84 28.86 -108.60
N GLN A 75 -46.53 30.13 -108.80
CA GLN A 75 -45.16 30.57 -109.08
C GLN A 75 -44.22 30.19 -107.94
N ALA A 76 -42.97 29.91 -108.31
CA ALA A 76 -41.90 29.57 -107.38
C ALA A 76 -41.74 30.59 -106.23
N ASN A 77 -42.06 31.86 -106.49
CA ASN A 77 -41.89 32.95 -105.52
C ASN A 77 -42.92 32.93 -104.37
N ILE A 78 -44.05 32.23 -104.53
CA ILE A 78 -45.07 32.07 -103.48
C ILE A 78 -45.13 30.61 -103.02
N TRP A 79 -45.32 29.69 -103.97
CA TRP A 79 -45.51 28.27 -103.67
C TRP A 79 -44.29 27.63 -103.00
N ASN A 80 -43.08 27.89 -103.52
CA ASN A 80 -41.87 27.31 -102.93
C ASN A 80 -41.54 27.98 -101.60
N GLN A 81 -41.77 29.29 -101.45
CA GLN A 81 -41.52 29.96 -100.17
C GLN A 81 -42.44 29.42 -99.06
N VAL A 82 -43.71 29.12 -99.37
CA VAL A 82 -44.63 28.48 -98.41
C VAL A 82 -44.19 27.05 -98.10
N THR A 83 -43.75 26.30 -99.11
CA THR A 83 -43.23 24.93 -98.92
C THR A 83 -41.96 24.92 -98.06
N ASP A 84 -41.04 25.86 -98.32
CA ASP A 84 -39.79 26.03 -97.57
C ASP A 84 -40.09 26.41 -96.12
N TYR A 85 -41.02 27.34 -95.89
CA TYR A 85 -41.49 27.72 -94.56
C TYR A 85 -42.02 26.50 -93.77
N VAL A 86 -42.83 25.65 -94.41
CA VAL A 86 -43.34 24.42 -93.77
C VAL A 86 -42.19 23.46 -93.40
N SER A 87 -41.11 23.44 -94.18
CA SER A 87 -39.96 22.55 -93.94
C SER A 87 -38.98 23.04 -92.87
N ASN A 88 -38.67 24.34 -92.87
CA ASN A 88 -37.55 24.90 -92.11
C ASN A 88 -37.97 25.91 -91.03
N ARG A 89 -39.25 26.28 -91.00
CA ARG A 89 -39.88 27.19 -90.02
C ARG A 89 -39.21 28.57 -89.93
N ASN A 90 -38.52 29.01 -90.98
CA ASN A 90 -37.87 30.31 -90.97
C ASN A 90 -38.89 31.40 -91.39
N PRO A 91 -39.18 32.38 -90.52
CA PRO A 91 -40.17 33.43 -90.80
C PRO A 91 -39.81 34.30 -92.01
N ALA A 92 -38.55 34.33 -92.42
CA ALA A 92 -38.10 35.05 -93.63
C ALA A 92 -38.79 34.57 -94.91
N HIS A 93 -39.13 33.28 -95.00
CA HIS A 93 -39.84 32.74 -96.16
C HIS A 93 -41.28 33.23 -96.23
N LEU A 94 -41.94 33.35 -95.08
CA LEU A 94 -43.31 33.85 -95.00
C LEU A 94 -43.41 35.34 -95.33
N ILE A 95 -42.41 36.13 -94.89
CA ILE A 95 -42.27 37.55 -95.27
C ILE A 95 -42.17 37.69 -96.79
N ARG A 96 -41.24 36.94 -97.42
CA ARG A 96 -41.07 36.99 -98.88
C ARG A 96 -42.33 36.54 -99.62
N ALA A 97 -43.02 35.50 -99.13
CA ALA A 97 -44.29 35.05 -99.70
C ALA A 97 -45.36 36.15 -99.63
N ASN A 98 -45.48 36.85 -98.50
CA ASN A 98 -46.40 37.98 -98.34
C ASN A 98 -46.04 39.18 -99.23
N ASP A 99 -44.76 39.48 -99.40
CA ASP A 99 -44.30 40.53 -100.32
C ASP A 99 -44.68 40.21 -101.76
N HIS A 100 -44.51 38.95 -102.19
CA HIS A 100 -44.95 38.51 -103.51
C HIS A 100 -46.48 38.47 -103.66
N LEU A 101 -47.22 38.04 -102.62
CA LEU A 101 -48.69 38.09 -102.59
C LEU A 101 -49.24 39.51 -102.74
N THR A 102 -48.49 40.52 -102.29
CA THR A 102 -48.90 41.93 -102.42
C THR A 102 -49.11 42.31 -103.89
N ASN A 103 -48.30 41.77 -104.80
CA ASN A 103 -48.44 42.02 -106.24
C ASN A 103 -49.72 41.41 -106.83
N LEU A 104 -50.28 40.38 -106.19
CA LEU A 104 -51.52 39.72 -106.63
C LEU A 104 -52.78 40.46 -106.15
N LEU A 105 -52.66 41.39 -105.19
CA LEU A 105 -53.81 42.17 -104.69
C LEU A 105 -54.41 43.08 -105.77
N THR A 106 -53.62 43.51 -106.76
CA THR A 106 -54.14 44.30 -107.89
C THR A 106 -55.12 43.49 -108.74
N PRO A 107 -54.77 42.28 -109.24
CA PRO A 107 -55.74 41.36 -109.85
C PRO A 107 -56.97 41.07 -108.96
N LEU A 108 -56.79 40.94 -107.65
CA LEU A 108 -57.90 40.73 -106.70
C LEU A 108 -58.89 41.89 -106.72
N SER A 109 -58.41 43.14 -106.76
CA SER A 109 -59.27 44.33 -106.80
C SER A 109 -60.17 44.37 -108.04
N LEU A 110 -59.70 43.83 -109.17
CA LEU A 110 -60.48 43.74 -110.41
C LEU A 110 -61.56 42.66 -110.32
N LEU A 111 -61.24 41.49 -109.75
CA LEU A 111 -62.21 40.43 -109.48
C LEU A 111 -63.24 40.86 -108.43
N PHE A 112 -62.82 41.67 -107.46
CA PHE A 112 -63.69 42.21 -106.43
C PHE A 112 -64.79 43.11 -107.02
N ALA A 113 -64.46 43.92 -108.03
CA ALA A 113 -65.43 44.84 -108.67
C ALA A 113 -66.58 44.13 -109.40
N ILE A 114 -66.35 42.90 -109.87
CA ILE A 114 -67.35 42.07 -110.57
C ILE A 114 -68.04 41.04 -109.67
N SER A 115 -67.58 40.89 -108.42
CA SER A 115 -68.18 40.01 -107.41
C SER A 115 -69.45 40.64 -106.82
N LYS A 116 -70.49 39.84 -106.58
CA LYS A 116 -71.74 40.32 -105.95
C LYS A 116 -71.41 40.99 -104.61
N LYS A 117 -72.07 42.13 -104.31
CA LYS A 117 -71.86 42.96 -103.09
C LYS A 117 -71.44 42.12 -101.88
N MET A 118 -70.14 42.08 -101.65
CA MET A 118 -69.60 41.35 -100.51
C MET A 118 -69.95 42.12 -99.24
N ARG A 119 -70.59 41.45 -98.29
CA ARG A 119 -70.74 41.98 -96.93
C ARG A 119 -69.41 41.77 -96.23
N PHE A 120 -68.43 42.63 -96.49
CA PHE A 120 -67.31 42.71 -95.56
C PHE A 120 -67.89 43.16 -94.21
N SER A 121 -67.90 42.23 -93.25
CA SER A 121 -68.02 42.59 -91.85
C SER A 121 -66.94 43.63 -91.57
N LYS A 122 -67.32 44.78 -91.01
CA LYS A 122 -66.39 45.88 -90.71
C LYS A 122 -65.12 45.31 -90.09
N PRO A 123 -63.92 45.73 -90.51
CA PRO A 123 -62.70 45.27 -89.88
C PRO A 123 -62.76 45.66 -88.40
N PHE A 124 -62.86 44.66 -87.52
CA PHE A 124 -62.72 44.83 -86.08
C PHE A 124 -61.24 45.08 -85.77
N ARG A 125 -60.71 46.22 -86.25
CA ARG A 125 -59.31 46.64 -86.05
C ARG A 125 -58.91 46.55 -84.57
N LYS A 126 -59.84 46.89 -83.68
CA LYS A 126 -59.66 46.79 -82.23
C LYS A 126 -59.49 45.35 -81.72
N ALA A 127 -60.16 44.37 -82.34
CA ALA A 127 -59.96 42.97 -82.01
C ALA A 127 -58.63 42.44 -82.56
N GLU A 128 -58.23 42.87 -83.77
CA GLU A 128 -56.92 42.53 -84.33
C GLU A 128 -55.77 43.07 -83.44
N GLU A 129 -55.89 44.32 -82.98
CA GLU A 129 -54.96 44.96 -82.03
C GLU A 129 -54.89 44.18 -80.71
N LEU A 130 -56.03 43.72 -80.15
CA LEU A 130 -56.06 42.90 -78.94
C LEU A 130 -55.41 41.53 -79.12
N VAL A 131 -55.62 40.88 -80.27
CA VAL A 131 -54.98 39.58 -80.56
C VAL A 131 -53.47 39.77 -80.73
N ASP A 132 -53.01 40.86 -81.35
CA ASP A 132 -51.58 41.20 -81.42
C ASP A 132 -50.97 41.43 -80.04
N GLU A 133 -51.60 42.22 -79.20
CA GLU A 133 -51.13 42.48 -77.84
C GLU A 133 -51.07 41.20 -76.99
N PHE A 134 -52.09 40.34 -77.13
CA PHE A 134 -52.13 39.04 -76.46
C PHE A 134 -51.02 38.10 -76.95
N SER A 135 -50.81 37.98 -78.26
CA SER A 135 -49.73 37.18 -78.84
C SER A 135 -48.36 37.68 -78.37
N LYS A 136 -48.12 38.99 -78.36
CA LYS A 136 -46.87 39.58 -77.83
C LYS A 136 -46.64 39.22 -76.37
N THR A 137 -47.68 39.34 -75.54
CA THR A 137 -47.60 39.06 -74.11
C THR A 137 -47.27 37.59 -73.86
N ILE A 138 -47.93 36.66 -74.57
CA ILE A 138 -47.65 35.22 -74.44
C ILE A 138 -46.22 34.88 -74.86
N VAL A 139 -45.75 35.41 -76.00
CA VAL A 139 -44.38 35.16 -76.47
C VAL A 139 -43.37 35.69 -75.45
N SER A 140 -43.56 36.91 -74.95
CA SER A 140 -42.69 37.47 -73.91
C SER A 140 -42.69 36.63 -72.62
N GLN A 141 -43.86 36.20 -72.12
CA GLN A 141 -43.94 35.39 -70.91
C GLN A 141 -43.29 34.02 -71.10
N LYS A 142 -43.46 33.41 -72.28
CA LYS A 142 -42.78 32.17 -72.65
C LYS A 142 -41.27 32.34 -72.59
N ASP A 143 -40.74 33.40 -73.22
CA ASP A 143 -39.29 33.66 -73.24
C ASP A 143 -38.75 33.91 -71.83
N THR A 144 -39.49 34.65 -70.99
CA THR A 144 -39.13 34.83 -69.57
C THR A 144 -39.08 33.51 -68.83
N LEU A 145 -40.12 32.68 -68.93
CA LEU A 145 -40.17 31.36 -68.28
C LEU A 145 -39.07 30.42 -68.77
N GLN A 146 -38.75 30.44 -70.07
CA GLN A 146 -37.66 29.66 -70.62
C GLN A 146 -36.29 30.09 -70.05
N ASN A 147 -36.09 31.40 -69.86
CA ASN A 147 -34.86 31.92 -69.26
C ASN A 147 -34.77 31.59 -67.76
N GLU A 148 -35.88 31.73 -67.02
CA GLU A 148 -35.95 31.32 -65.62
C GLU A 148 -35.68 29.83 -65.44
N LEU A 149 -36.25 28.97 -66.30
CA LEU A 149 -36.03 27.53 -66.26
C LEU A 149 -34.56 27.17 -66.55
N LYS A 150 -33.93 27.85 -67.52
CA LYS A 150 -32.49 27.68 -67.79
C LYS A 150 -31.63 28.11 -66.59
N SER A 151 -31.96 29.23 -65.96
CA SER A 151 -31.27 29.71 -64.76
C SER A 151 -31.40 28.72 -63.60
N LEU A 152 -32.63 28.28 -63.32
CA LEU A 152 -32.92 27.31 -62.26
C LEU A 152 -32.22 25.97 -62.51
N SER A 153 -32.21 25.50 -63.76
CA SER A 153 -31.47 24.29 -64.14
C SER A 153 -29.96 24.45 -63.91
N GLY A 154 -29.40 25.63 -64.13
CA GLY A 154 -28.00 25.92 -63.83
C GLY A 154 -27.71 25.91 -62.32
N GLU A 155 -28.57 26.55 -61.52
CA GLU A 155 -28.44 26.56 -60.07
C GLU A 155 -28.55 25.17 -59.45
N VAL A 156 -29.45 24.32 -59.97
CA VAL A 156 -29.59 22.92 -59.54
C VAL A 156 -28.31 22.14 -59.84
N ALA A 157 -27.74 22.28 -61.04
CA ALA A 157 -26.49 21.62 -61.40
C ALA A 157 -25.31 22.07 -60.51
N ASP A 158 -25.23 23.36 -60.19
CA ASP A 158 -24.23 23.89 -59.26
C ASP A 158 -24.42 23.35 -57.84
N CYS A 159 -25.67 23.22 -57.40
CA CYS A 159 -26.00 22.65 -56.09
C CYS A 159 -25.61 21.17 -56.01
N GLU A 160 -25.90 20.39 -57.04
CA GLU A 160 -25.48 18.97 -57.14
C GLU A 160 -23.96 18.82 -57.07
N GLN A 161 -23.20 19.68 -57.77
CA GLN A 161 -21.74 19.67 -57.69
C GLN A 161 -21.22 19.98 -56.28
N LYS A 162 -21.82 20.98 -55.59
CA LYS A 162 -21.47 21.29 -54.21
C LYS A 162 -21.78 20.12 -53.27
N LEU A 163 -22.92 19.46 -53.46
CA LEU A 163 -23.34 18.31 -52.67
C LEU A 163 -22.36 17.15 -52.84
N GLN A 164 -21.99 16.79 -54.08
CA GLN A 164 -20.98 15.76 -54.35
C GLN A 164 -19.61 16.09 -53.74
N LYS A 165 -19.21 17.38 -53.75
CA LYS A 165 -17.97 17.81 -53.11
C LYS A 165 -18.02 17.63 -51.60
N LEU A 166 -19.13 17.99 -50.97
CA LEU A 166 -19.36 17.80 -49.53
C LEU A 166 -19.36 16.31 -49.16
N GLU A 167 -20.03 15.45 -49.93
CA GLU A 167 -20.01 13.99 -49.72
C GLU A 167 -18.59 13.43 -49.76
N ARG A 168 -17.79 13.81 -50.76
CA ARG A 168 -16.38 13.39 -50.84
C ARG A 168 -15.54 13.88 -49.66
N GLN A 169 -15.79 15.10 -49.17
CA GLN A 169 -15.10 15.63 -48.00
C GLN A 169 -15.49 14.88 -46.71
N ILE A 170 -16.77 14.57 -46.55
CA ILE A 170 -17.26 13.79 -45.40
C ILE A 170 -16.63 12.40 -45.40
N GLU A 171 -16.61 11.72 -46.54
CA GLU A 171 -16.01 10.39 -46.65
C GLU A 171 -14.50 10.42 -46.39
N ALA A 172 -13.80 11.44 -46.89
CA ALA A 172 -12.37 11.62 -46.61
C ALA A 172 -12.10 11.84 -45.11
N ARG A 173 -12.89 12.70 -44.45
CA ARG A 173 -12.76 12.97 -43.00
C ARG A 173 -13.10 11.77 -42.14
N LYS A 174 -14.08 10.96 -42.56
CA LYS A 174 -14.43 9.71 -41.89
C LYS A 174 -13.25 8.73 -41.93
N ASN A 175 -12.67 8.50 -43.12
CA ASN A 175 -11.52 7.63 -43.27
C ASN A 175 -10.27 8.12 -42.50
N GLU A 176 -10.04 9.44 -42.47
CA GLU A 176 -8.99 10.06 -41.66
C GLU A 176 -9.23 9.81 -40.16
N THR A 177 -10.46 9.98 -39.69
CA THR A 177 -10.85 9.74 -38.29
C THR A 177 -10.66 8.27 -37.90
N ASP A 178 -11.11 7.33 -38.75
CA ASP A 178 -10.94 5.90 -38.49
C ASP A 178 -9.45 5.50 -38.43
N THR A 179 -8.63 6.12 -39.29
CA THR A 179 -7.17 5.94 -39.26
C THR A 179 -6.56 6.48 -37.96
N LEU A 180 -6.95 7.69 -37.54
CA LEU A 180 -6.47 8.29 -36.30
C LEU A 180 -6.89 7.48 -35.06
N ILE A 181 -8.11 6.96 -35.03
CA ILE A 181 -8.60 6.09 -33.96
C ILE A 181 -7.76 4.81 -33.88
N SER A 182 -7.50 4.16 -35.01
CA SER A 182 -6.67 2.96 -35.08
C SER A 182 -5.23 3.23 -34.61
N GLN A 183 -4.64 4.35 -35.05
CA GLN A 183 -3.31 4.77 -34.60
C GLN A 183 -3.27 5.05 -33.10
N TRP A 184 -4.26 5.75 -32.55
CA TRP A 184 -4.35 6.00 -31.10
C TRP A 184 -4.52 4.73 -30.30
N GLN A 185 -5.32 3.76 -30.78
CA GLN A 185 -5.44 2.45 -30.13
C GLN A 185 -4.11 1.70 -30.10
N SER A 186 -3.35 1.71 -31.20
CA SER A 186 -2.00 1.11 -31.25
C SER A 186 -1.05 1.79 -30.28
N GLN A 187 -0.95 3.13 -30.35
CA GLN A 187 -0.06 3.92 -29.48
C GLN A 187 -0.41 3.75 -28.00
N PHE A 188 -1.69 3.70 -27.66
CA PHE A 188 -2.14 3.48 -26.30
C PHE A 188 -1.75 2.08 -25.81
N SER A 189 -1.97 1.05 -26.63
CA SER A 189 -1.64 -0.33 -26.31
C SER A 189 -0.13 -0.51 -26.13
N GLU A 190 0.68 0.05 -27.03
CA GLU A 190 2.15 0.04 -26.92
C GLU A 190 2.64 0.79 -25.68
N ALA A 191 2.06 1.96 -25.39
CA ALA A 191 2.42 2.73 -24.20
C ALA A 191 2.02 2.02 -22.90
N GLN A 192 0.88 1.30 -22.90
CA GLN A 192 0.43 0.50 -21.77
C GLN A 192 1.34 -0.71 -21.55
N GLU A 193 1.73 -1.40 -22.61
CA GLU A 193 2.69 -2.50 -22.55
C GLU A 193 4.03 -2.02 -22.00
N ARG A 194 4.58 -0.92 -22.54
CA ARG A 194 5.82 -0.31 -22.02
C ARG A 194 5.73 0.05 -20.55
N ARG A 195 4.63 0.68 -20.11
CA ARG A 195 4.44 1.00 -18.68
C ARG A 195 4.40 -0.25 -17.82
N ASN A 196 3.74 -1.32 -18.27
CA ASN A 196 3.68 -2.58 -17.54
C ASN A 196 5.07 -3.23 -17.45
N THR A 197 5.83 -3.26 -18.54
CA THR A 197 7.20 -3.81 -18.54
C THR A 197 8.15 -3.00 -17.68
N ASP A 198 8.10 -1.67 -17.78
CA ASP A 198 8.96 -0.77 -17.00
C ASP A 198 8.64 -0.87 -15.51
N TYR A 199 7.35 -0.94 -15.16
CA TYR A 199 6.92 -1.08 -13.78
C TYR A 199 7.30 -2.45 -13.20
N ALA A 200 7.20 -3.53 -13.98
CA ALA A 200 7.64 -4.86 -13.57
C ALA A 200 9.16 -4.88 -13.31
N ALA A 201 9.96 -4.29 -14.22
CA ALA A 201 11.40 -4.19 -14.07
C ALA A 201 11.80 -3.32 -12.87
N TRP A 202 11.12 -2.18 -12.68
CA TRP A 202 11.32 -1.33 -11.51
C TRP A 202 11.01 -2.08 -10.22
N ARG A 203 9.88 -2.79 -10.16
CA ARG A 203 9.48 -3.60 -8.99
C ARG A 203 10.53 -4.65 -8.67
N GLU A 204 10.98 -5.41 -9.66
CA GLU A 204 12.03 -6.43 -9.46
C GLU A 204 13.33 -5.80 -8.93
N LYS A 205 13.70 -4.62 -9.43
CA LYS A 205 14.88 -3.89 -8.94
C LYS A 205 14.71 -3.43 -7.49
N VAL A 206 13.54 -2.90 -7.13
CA VAL A 206 13.23 -2.49 -5.75
C VAL A 206 13.23 -3.71 -4.82
N ASP A 207 12.61 -4.82 -5.21
CA ASP A 207 12.58 -6.04 -4.40
C ASP A 207 13.99 -6.60 -4.17
N LYS A 208 14.83 -6.65 -5.21
CA LYS A 208 16.23 -7.07 -5.08
C LYS A 208 17.03 -6.14 -4.16
N GLN A 209 16.84 -4.82 -4.31
CA GLN A 209 17.55 -3.84 -3.49
C GLN A 209 17.09 -3.87 -2.03
N ALA A 210 15.79 -4.03 -1.78
CA ALA A 210 15.25 -4.18 -0.43
C ALA A 210 15.76 -5.46 0.22
N ALA A 211 15.80 -6.58 -0.51
CA ALA A 211 16.37 -7.83 -0.03
C ALA A 211 17.86 -7.70 0.30
N SER A 212 18.66 -7.07 -0.57
CA SER A 212 20.10 -6.88 -0.31
C SER A 212 20.36 -5.96 0.88
N GLN A 213 19.61 -4.85 1.01
CA GLN A 213 19.75 -3.94 2.14
C GLN A 213 19.30 -4.59 3.46
N THR A 214 18.23 -5.39 3.42
CA THR A 214 17.76 -6.13 4.60
C THR A 214 18.81 -7.15 5.03
N GLN A 215 19.41 -7.88 4.08
CA GLN A 215 20.47 -8.84 4.37
C GLN A 215 21.70 -8.14 4.97
N GLU A 216 22.13 -7.01 4.39
CA GLU A 216 23.26 -6.24 4.91
C GLU A 216 23.02 -5.75 6.36
N VAL A 217 21.79 -5.32 6.67
CA VAL A 217 21.40 -4.94 8.04
C VAL A 217 21.42 -6.16 8.98
N ILE A 218 20.94 -7.33 8.52
CA ILE A 218 20.99 -8.57 9.30
C ILE A 218 22.43 -8.97 9.58
N ASP A 219 23.29 -9.01 8.57
CA ASP A 219 24.69 -9.41 8.70
C ASP A 219 25.44 -8.49 9.68
N LYS A 220 25.23 -7.17 9.57
CA LYS A 220 25.82 -6.18 10.48
C LYS A 220 25.27 -6.30 11.90
N SER A 221 23.99 -6.61 12.05
CA SER A 221 23.37 -6.85 13.35
C SER A 221 23.91 -8.13 14.00
N GLU A 222 24.15 -9.18 13.22
CA GLU A 222 24.74 -10.43 13.70
C GLU A 222 26.20 -10.23 14.13
N GLU A 223 26.99 -9.48 13.34
CA GLU A 223 28.37 -9.15 13.68
C GLU A 223 28.47 -8.32 14.97
N THR A 224 27.62 -7.30 15.12
CA THR A 224 27.57 -6.48 16.34
C THR A 224 27.08 -7.29 17.55
N LEU A 225 26.07 -8.15 17.40
CA LEU A 225 25.63 -9.06 18.46
C LEU A 225 26.75 -10.00 18.91
N LYS A 226 27.48 -10.63 17.97
CA LYS A 226 28.64 -11.47 18.30
C LYS A 226 29.71 -10.69 19.04
N SER A 227 30.04 -9.48 18.58
CA SER A 227 31.02 -8.62 19.24
C SER A 227 30.61 -8.26 20.68
N HIS A 228 29.34 -7.86 20.88
CA HIS A 228 28.82 -7.56 22.21
C HIS A 228 28.76 -8.80 23.10
N GLN A 229 28.39 -9.95 22.55
CA GLN A 229 28.38 -11.21 23.30
C GLN A 229 29.80 -11.58 23.77
N SER A 230 30.80 -11.52 22.88
CA SER A 230 32.20 -11.78 23.25
C SER A 230 32.69 -10.81 24.34
N ALA A 231 32.38 -9.51 24.21
CA ALA A 231 32.76 -8.52 25.22
C ALA A 231 32.08 -8.77 26.57
N PHE A 232 30.80 -9.15 26.56
CA PHE A 232 30.05 -9.48 27.77
C PHE A 232 30.55 -10.76 28.44
N GLU A 233 30.89 -11.80 27.67
CA GLU A 233 31.51 -13.01 28.18
C GLU A 233 32.86 -12.71 28.84
N GLU A 234 33.67 -11.84 28.23
CA GLU A 234 34.96 -11.40 28.80
C GLU A 234 34.73 -10.63 30.11
N GLU A 235 33.80 -9.68 30.15
CA GLU A 235 33.47 -8.89 31.34
C GLU A 235 32.92 -9.77 32.48
N ILE A 236 31.99 -10.68 32.18
CA ILE A 236 31.50 -11.67 33.17
C ILE A 236 32.64 -12.53 33.70
N SER A 237 33.51 -13.03 32.82
CA SER A 237 34.63 -13.87 33.25
C SER A 237 35.58 -13.12 34.18
N ALA A 238 35.80 -11.82 33.93
CA ALA A 238 36.60 -10.96 34.78
C ALA A 238 35.92 -10.72 36.13
N ILE A 239 34.61 -10.46 36.14
CA ILE A 239 33.82 -10.27 37.37
C ILE A 239 33.80 -11.56 38.21
N ILE A 240 33.59 -12.73 37.60
CA ILE A 240 33.61 -14.01 38.32
C ILE A 240 34.99 -14.23 38.94
N LYS A 241 36.07 -13.96 38.20
CA LYS A 241 37.44 -14.10 38.71
C LYS A 241 37.72 -13.14 39.87
N ASP A 242 37.25 -11.90 39.80
CA ASP A 242 37.35 -10.92 40.88
C ASP A 242 36.50 -11.33 42.10
N ALA A 243 35.28 -11.82 41.87
CA ALA A 243 34.39 -12.33 42.91
C ALA A 243 35.00 -13.52 43.63
N ASP A 244 35.59 -14.48 42.91
CA ASP A 244 36.30 -15.62 43.48
C ASP A 244 37.53 -15.17 44.30
N ALA A 245 38.29 -14.20 43.80
CA ALA A 245 39.43 -13.63 44.52
C ALA A 245 38.99 -12.96 45.83
N LYS A 246 37.93 -12.15 45.79
CA LYS A 246 37.34 -11.51 46.97
C LYS A 246 36.74 -12.53 47.93
N HIS A 247 36.07 -13.56 47.42
CA HIS A 247 35.52 -14.64 48.24
C HIS A 247 36.64 -15.39 48.99
N LYS A 248 37.74 -15.72 48.30
CA LYS A 248 38.93 -16.31 48.94
C LYS A 248 39.53 -15.38 49.98
N ALA A 249 39.67 -14.09 49.69
CA ALA A 249 40.17 -13.11 50.67
C ALA A 249 39.26 -13.00 51.90
N ILE A 250 37.93 -13.08 51.73
CA ILE A 250 36.97 -13.11 52.84
C ILE A 250 37.10 -14.40 53.64
N LEU A 251 37.27 -15.56 52.98
CA LEU A 251 37.49 -16.84 53.67
C LEU A 251 38.80 -16.84 54.44
N GLU A 252 39.90 -16.34 53.87
CA GLU A 252 41.18 -16.18 54.56
C GLU A 252 41.06 -15.21 55.74
N LEU A 253 40.38 -14.07 55.57
CA LEU A 253 40.13 -13.14 56.67
C LEU A 253 39.26 -13.77 57.75
N TYR A 254 38.22 -14.52 57.39
CA TYR A 254 37.35 -15.23 58.31
C TYR A 254 38.09 -16.36 59.03
N GLU A 255 38.95 -17.10 58.35
CA GLU A 255 39.79 -18.14 58.97
C GLU A 255 40.84 -17.53 59.90
N LEU A 256 41.44 -16.39 59.52
CA LEU A 256 42.38 -15.65 60.37
C LEU A 256 41.68 -15.04 61.60
N THR A 257 40.44 -14.56 61.46
CA THR A 257 39.68 -13.93 62.56
C THR A 257 38.90 -14.93 63.42
N ALA A 258 38.45 -16.06 62.87
CA ALA A 258 37.74 -17.12 63.60
C ALA A 258 38.69 -18.20 64.14
N GLY A 259 39.77 -18.52 63.43
CA GLY A 259 40.78 -19.51 63.79
C GLY A 259 41.66 -19.10 64.98
N ASP A 260 41.98 -17.81 65.10
CA ASP A 260 42.66 -17.20 66.25
C ASP A 260 41.69 -16.51 67.23
N SER A 261 40.38 -16.72 67.08
CA SER A 261 39.36 -16.11 67.94
C SER A 261 39.45 -16.57 69.40
N VAL A 262 38.82 -15.77 70.27
CA VAL A 262 38.63 -16.01 71.71
C VAL A 262 38.28 -17.48 72.01
N GLY A 263 37.40 -18.12 71.24
CA GLY A 263 37.01 -19.52 71.45
C GLY A 263 38.16 -20.52 71.34
N ALA A 264 39.06 -20.36 70.35
CA ALA A 264 40.23 -21.23 70.18
C ALA A 264 41.27 -21.02 71.30
N GLY A 265 41.47 -19.77 71.73
CA GLY A 265 42.31 -19.43 72.88
C GLY A 265 41.85 -20.09 74.18
N TYR A 266 40.54 -20.11 74.43
CA TYR A 266 39.94 -20.75 75.61
C TYR A 266 39.99 -22.28 75.53
N ILE A 267 39.86 -22.91 74.35
CA ILE A 267 40.08 -24.37 74.19
C ILE A 267 41.54 -24.72 74.53
N LYS A 268 42.50 -23.94 74.01
CA LYS A 268 43.92 -24.15 74.28
C LYS A 268 44.26 -23.95 75.76
N SER A 269 43.62 -22.99 76.42
CA SER A 269 43.72 -22.79 77.87
C SER A 269 43.12 -23.98 78.63
N ALA A 270 41.92 -24.44 78.25
CA ALA A 270 41.29 -25.61 78.84
C ALA A 270 42.15 -26.88 78.71
N ASP A 271 42.76 -27.13 77.57
CA ASP A 271 43.65 -28.28 77.38
C ASP A 271 44.92 -28.21 78.25
N LYS A 272 45.45 -27.01 78.50
CA LYS A 272 46.56 -26.81 79.43
C LYS A 272 46.13 -27.07 80.88
N GLU A 273 44.99 -26.53 81.30
CA GLU A 273 44.39 -26.75 82.62
C GLU A 273 44.06 -28.24 82.83
N MET A 274 43.56 -28.94 81.80
CA MET A 274 43.32 -30.39 81.84
C MET A 274 44.61 -31.18 82.11
N LYS A 275 45.70 -30.82 81.41
CA LYS A 275 47.01 -31.45 81.61
C LYS A 275 47.52 -31.22 83.02
N GLN A 276 47.43 -29.99 83.53
CA GLN A 276 47.81 -29.66 84.91
C GLN A 276 46.93 -30.39 85.94
N ALA A 277 45.62 -30.48 85.72
CA ALA A 277 44.73 -31.24 86.59
C ALA A 277 45.16 -32.72 86.68
N ASN A 278 45.51 -33.32 85.54
CA ASN A 278 45.97 -34.71 85.50
C ASN A 278 47.35 -34.90 86.15
N THR A 279 48.30 -33.98 85.98
CA THR A 279 49.62 -34.07 86.66
C THR A 279 49.45 -33.99 88.17
N TRP A 280 48.66 -33.05 88.69
CA TRP A 280 48.35 -32.96 90.12
C TRP A 280 47.59 -34.18 90.65
N ARG A 281 46.73 -34.81 89.83
CA ARG A 281 46.07 -36.07 90.19
C ARG A 281 47.07 -37.21 90.33
N TRP A 282 48.03 -37.32 89.42
CA TRP A 282 49.09 -38.30 89.50
C TRP A 282 50.01 -38.07 90.71
N ILE A 283 50.30 -36.81 91.05
CA ILE A 283 51.05 -36.44 92.26
C ILE A 283 50.27 -36.88 93.52
N ALA A 284 48.96 -36.62 93.58
CA ALA A 284 48.13 -37.04 94.72
C ALA A 284 48.07 -38.57 94.86
N ILE A 285 47.88 -39.29 93.76
CA ILE A 285 47.93 -40.76 93.73
C ILE A 285 49.31 -41.24 94.17
N GLY A 286 50.38 -40.59 93.72
CA GLY A 286 51.75 -40.88 94.15
C GLY A 286 51.90 -40.81 95.66
N PHE A 287 51.47 -39.71 96.29
CA PHE A 287 51.49 -39.59 97.75
C PHE A 287 50.68 -40.69 98.43
N ILE A 288 49.47 -41.01 97.95
CA ILE A 288 48.65 -42.09 98.53
C ILE A 288 49.33 -43.45 98.40
N VAL A 289 49.84 -43.81 97.22
CA VAL A 289 50.53 -45.08 97.02
C VAL A 289 51.79 -45.17 97.89
N THR A 290 52.55 -44.09 97.98
CA THR A 290 53.71 -44.02 98.89
C THR A 290 53.29 -44.16 100.35
N THR A 291 52.16 -43.58 100.79
CA THR A 291 51.66 -43.81 102.17
C THR A 291 51.26 -45.26 102.41
N VAL A 292 50.60 -45.93 101.46
CA VAL A 292 50.21 -47.34 101.60
C VAL A 292 51.45 -48.23 101.62
N LEU A 293 52.42 -47.99 100.74
CA LEU A 293 53.69 -48.71 100.72
C LEU A 293 54.49 -48.47 102.01
N TRP A 294 54.50 -47.25 102.53
CA TRP A 294 55.13 -46.90 103.81
C TRP A 294 54.46 -47.64 104.97
N LEU A 295 53.13 -47.66 105.04
CA LEU A 295 52.39 -48.39 106.09
C LEU A 295 52.60 -49.91 105.97
N ALA A 296 52.60 -50.46 104.76
CA ALA A 296 52.92 -51.85 104.52
C ALA A 296 54.37 -52.17 104.92
N PHE A 297 55.32 -51.30 104.59
CA PHE A 297 56.73 -51.44 104.99
C PHE A 297 56.89 -51.40 106.52
N VAL A 298 56.23 -50.47 107.21
CA VAL A 298 56.22 -50.39 108.68
C VAL A 298 55.57 -51.64 109.30
N TYR A 299 54.50 -52.17 108.71
CA TYR A 299 53.84 -53.40 109.15
C TYR A 299 54.74 -54.64 108.97
N PHE A 300 55.33 -54.82 107.78
CA PHE A 300 56.22 -55.96 107.48
C PHE A 300 57.54 -55.91 108.27
N CYS A 301 58.07 -54.71 108.58
CA CYS A 301 59.21 -54.56 109.48
C CYS A 301 58.87 -54.91 110.94
N ASN A 302 57.63 -54.68 111.40
CA ASN A 302 57.19 -55.13 112.73
C ASN A 302 56.84 -56.63 112.78
N ALA A 303 56.37 -57.21 111.68
CA ALA A 303 56.03 -58.63 111.57
C ALA A 303 57.25 -59.58 111.40
N GLY A 304 58.47 -59.08 111.61
CA GLY A 304 59.67 -59.92 111.80
C GLY A 304 60.23 -60.60 110.54
N SER A 305 59.96 -60.09 109.34
CA SER A 305 60.34 -60.76 108.08
C SER A 305 61.48 -60.10 107.29
N PHE A 306 62.05 -58.98 107.74
CA PHE A 306 63.20 -58.33 107.09
C PHE A 306 64.27 -57.91 108.11
N ASP A 307 65.50 -58.42 107.94
CA ASP A 307 66.64 -58.27 108.87
C ASP A 307 67.31 -56.87 108.83
N PHE A 308 66.74 -55.92 108.07
CA PHE A 308 67.21 -54.53 107.93
C PHE A 308 66.47 -53.52 108.83
N CYS A 309 65.65 -53.99 109.77
CA CYS A 309 64.79 -53.16 110.62
C CYS A 309 65.03 -53.39 112.14
N HIS A 310 66.29 -53.56 112.58
CA HIS A 310 66.64 -53.62 114.02
C HIS A 310 66.73 -52.22 114.64
N PHE A 311 65.58 -51.66 115.00
CA PHE A 311 65.52 -50.55 115.98
C PHE A 311 65.13 -51.14 117.33
N GLY A 312 66.08 -51.15 118.28
CA GLY A 312 65.97 -51.75 119.61
C GLY A 312 64.70 -51.38 120.40
N ALA A 313 64.31 -52.27 121.30
CA ALA A 313 62.98 -52.36 121.93
C ALA A 313 62.59 -51.25 122.94
N GLU A 314 63.31 -50.11 123.02
CA GLU A 314 63.03 -49.04 123.99
C GLU A 314 62.46 -47.74 123.37
N GLY A 315 61.77 -47.82 122.23
CA GLY A 315 61.29 -46.64 121.50
C GLY A 315 59.94 -46.78 120.81
N PHE A 316 59.04 -47.65 121.31
CA PHE A 316 57.73 -47.91 120.68
C PHE A 316 56.93 -46.62 120.40
N TRP A 317 56.91 -45.70 121.35
CA TRP A 317 56.24 -44.40 121.20
C TRP A 317 56.91 -43.49 120.16
N ILE A 318 58.24 -43.48 120.06
CA ILE A 318 58.98 -42.70 119.05
C ILE A 318 58.73 -43.25 117.64
N LYS A 319 58.62 -44.59 117.48
CA LYS A 319 58.27 -45.23 116.20
C LYS A 319 56.86 -44.88 115.74
N ILE A 320 55.88 -44.87 116.65
CA ILE A 320 54.50 -44.47 116.32
C ILE A 320 54.44 -42.99 115.96
N VAL A 321 55.06 -42.10 116.75
CA VAL A 321 55.00 -40.65 116.51
C VAL A 321 55.67 -40.26 115.18
N THR A 322 56.81 -40.87 114.83
CA THR A 322 57.51 -40.59 113.55
C THR A 322 56.79 -41.19 112.35
N ALA A 323 56.24 -42.41 112.46
CA ALA A 323 55.42 -43.00 111.40
C ALA A 323 54.12 -42.21 111.20
N PHE A 324 53.50 -41.73 112.29
CA PHE A 324 52.26 -40.97 112.26
C PHE A 324 52.47 -39.54 111.74
N SER A 325 53.56 -38.86 112.11
CA SER A 325 53.88 -37.53 111.60
C SER A 325 54.21 -37.56 110.10
N LEU A 326 54.98 -38.55 109.64
CA LEU A 326 55.30 -38.70 108.21
C LEU A 326 54.05 -39.05 107.39
N THR A 327 53.19 -39.93 107.92
CA THR A 327 51.90 -40.26 107.28
C THR A 327 50.99 -39.03 107.23
N GLY A 328 50.95 -38.21 108.29
CA GLY A 328 50.20 -36.95 108.31
C GLY A 328 50.67 -35.94 107.26
N VAL A 329 51.99 -35.75 107.11
CA VAL A 329 52.56 -34.86 106.08
C VAL A 329 52.26 -35.38 104.66
N MET A 330 52.37 -36.69 104.42
CA MET A 330 52.07 -37.27 103.11
C MET A 330 50.57 -37.21 102.77
N LEU A 331 49.69 -37.46 103.73
CA LEU A 331 48.24 -37.31 103.54
C LEU A 331 47.86 -35.84 103.29
N TYR A 332 48.50 -34.90 103.98
CA TYR A 332 48.32 -33.47 103.72
C TYR A 332 48.80 -33.09 102.31
N GLY A 333 49.96 -33.60 101.87
CA GLY A 333 50.45 -33.44 100.50
C GLY A 333 49.51 -34.02 99.44
N ALA A 334 48.92 -35.19 99.71
CA ALA A 334 47.90 -35.80 98.85
C ALA A 334 46.62 -34.95 98.77
N ALA A 335 46.15 -34.42 99.91
CA ALA A 335 44.96 -33.57 99.99
C ALA A 335 45.16 -32.26 99.21
N TYR A 336 46.31 -31.61 99.41
CA TYR A 336 46.66 -30.38 98.70
C TYR A 336 46.74 -30.60 97.18
N ALA A 337 47.44 -31.66 96.73
CA ALA A 337 47.54 -32.00 95.31
C ALA A 337 46.17 -32.34 94.70
N SER A 338 45.29 -33.01 95.45
CA SER A 338 43.91 -33.29 95.03
C SER A 338 43.07 -32.01 94.89
N GLN A 339 43.22 -31.06 95.82
CA GLN A 339 42.52 -29.77 95.76
C GLN A 339 43.00 -28.94 94.57
N GLN A 340 44.31 -28.88 94.31
CA GLN A 340 44.87 -28.21 93.14
C GLN A 340 44.42 -28.88 91.82
N SER A 341 44.39 -30.21 91.77
CA SER A 341 43.82 -30.95 90.63
C SER A 341 42.37 -30.55 90.37
N THR A 342 41.57 -30.40 91.43
CA THR A 342 40.16 -30.00 91.36
C THR A 342 40.01 -28.55 90.87
N LYS A 343 40.86 -27.63 91.34
CA LYS A 343 40.87 -26.22 90.88
C LYS A 343 41.15 -26.13 89.38
N HIS A 344 42.21 -26.79 88.91
CA HIS A 344 42.54 -26.84 87.48
C HIS A 344 41.43 -27.53 86.67
N ARG A 345 40.76 -28.55 87.21
CA ARG A 345 39.63 -29.21 86.53
C ARG A 345 38.41 -28.28 86.43
N ASN A 346 38.14 -27.47 87.44
CA ASN A 346 37.05 -26.49 87.40
C ASN A 346 37.37 -25.36 86.42
N ASN A 347 38.63 -24.92 86.34
CA ASN A 347 39.08 -23.95 85.36
C ASN A 347 39.02 -24.50 83.92
N GLU A 348 39.45 -25.76 83.70
CA GLU A 348 39.26 -26.46 82.44
C GLU A 348 37.78 -26.44 82.01
N LYS A 349 36.87 -26.88 82.90
CA LYS A 349 35.44 -26.92 82.59
C LYS A 349 34.91 -25.54 82.23
N ARG A 350 35.23 -24.51 83.00
CA ARG A 350 34.80 -23.12 82.73
C ARG A 350 35.31 -22.66 81.36
N ALA A 351 36.61 -22.82 81.09
CA ALA A 351 37.20 -22.41 79.81
C ALA A 351 36.63 -23.17 78.61
N ARG A 352 36.36 -24.47 78.77
CA ARG A 352 35.80 -25.31 77.71
C ARG A 352 34.32 -25.03 77.44
N TRP A 353 33.54 -24.80 78.49
CA TRP A 353 32.15 -24.37 78.38
C TRP A 353 32.03 -23.02 77.68
N PHE A 354 32.86 -22.06 78.08
CA PHE A 354 32.92 -20.75 77.44
C PHE A 354 33.26 -20.84 75.95
N ALA A 355 34.25 -21.66 75.59
CA ALA A 355 34.59 -21.87 74.18
C ALA A 355 33.46 -22.54 73.37
N LEU A 356 32.74 -23.48 73.98
CA LEU A 356 31.58 -24.12 73.36
C LEU A 356 30.42 -23.12 73.20
N GLU A 357 30.18 -22.28 74.19
CA GLU A 357 29.13 -21.25 74.16
C GLU A 357 29.40 -20.24 73.04
N ILE A 358 30.63 -19.71 72.94
CA ILE A 358 31.02 -18.81 71.84
C ILE A 358 30.88 -19.51 70.48
N LYS A 359 31.34 -20.75 70.36
CA LYS A 359 31.29 -21.49 69.09
C LYS A 359 29.88 -21.87 68.66
N ALA A 360 28.99 -22.13 69.62
CA ALA A 360 27.60 -22.51 69.35
C ALA A 360 26.67 -21.31 69.14
N PHE A 361 27.07 -20.10 69.54
CA PHE A 361 26.22 -18.92 69.50
C PHE A 361 25.77 -18.53 68.09
N ASP A 362 26.70 -18.33 67.15
CA ASP A 362 26.38 -17.91 65.77
C ASP A 362 25.44 -18.90 65.03
N PRO A 363 25.66 -20.23 65.11
CA PRO A 363 24.70 -21.21 64.57
C PRO A 363 23.30 -21.09 65.16
N PHE A 364 23.18 -20.81 66.46
CA PHE A 364 21.90 -20.78 67.17
C PHE A 364 21.03 -19.59 66.74
N ILE A 365 21.66 -18.44 66.49
CA ILE A 365 20.95 -17.21 66.08
C ILE A 365 20.78 -17.09 64.55
N SER A 366 21.37 -17.99 63.77
CA SER A 366 21.37 -17.92 62.29
C SER A 366 19.97 -17.93 61.66
N SER A 367 18.99 -18.56 62.33
CA SER A 367 17.60 -18.67 61.89
C SER A 367 16.71 -17.45 62.23
N LEU A 368 17.21 -16.50 63.03
CA LEU A 368 16.47 -15.32 63.45
C LEU A 368 16.60 -14.17 62.43
N LYS A 369 15.67 -13.21 62.50
CA LYS A 369 15.72 -11.97 61.70
C LYS A 369 16.93 -11.11 62.10
N GLU A 370 17.45 -10.34 61.14
CA GLU A 370 18.71 -9.60 61.30
C GLU A 370 18.72 -8.63 62.48
N ASP A 371 17.61 -7.94 62.73
CA ASP A 371 17.42 -7.04 63.87
C ASP A 371 17.60 -7.75 65.22
N GLN A 372 17.02 -8.95 65.36
CA GLN A 372 17.15 -9.74 66.58
C GLN A 372 18.54 -10.38 66.75
N ARG A 373 19.21 -10.71 65.64
CA ARG A 373 20.60 -11.20 65.67
C ARG A 373 21.56 -10.15 66.21
N GLN A 374 21.41 -8.90 65.78
CA GLN A 374 22.26 -7.79 66.22
C GLN A 374 22.06 -7.46 67.70
N GLU A 375 20.81 -7.45 68.18
CA GLU A 375 20.52 -7.20 69.60
C GLU A 375 21.08 -8.31 70.52
N LEU A 376 20.97 -9.58 70.13
CA LEU A 376 21.55 -10.69 70.90
C LEU A 376 23.08 -10.63 70.92
N LYS A 377 23.72 -10.25 69.80
CA LYS A 377 25.18 -10.02 69.74
C LYS A 377 25.61 -8.90 70.69
N ARG A 378 24.85 -7.81 70.77
CA ARG A 378 25.11 -6.70 71.71
C ARG A 378 25.06 -7.17 73.16
N GLN A 379 23.99 -7.86 73.55
CA GLN A 379 23.82 -8.37 74.92
C GLN A 379 24.90 -9.38 75.31
N LEU A 380 25.28 -10.28 74.40
CA LEU A 380 26.36 -11.24 74.64
C LEU A 380 27.71 -10.52 74.83
N SER A 381 28.00 -9.52 73.99
CA SER A 381 29.22 -8.72 74.09
C SER A 381 29.32 -7.97 75.43
N GLU A 382 28.24 -7.30 75.85
CA GLU A 382 28.16 -6.62 77.15
C GLU A 382 28.39 -7.59 78.32
N ARG A 383 27.81 -8.79 78.25
CA ARG A 383 27.99 -9.81 79.30
C ARG A 383 29.42 -10.36 79.34
N LEU A 384 30.01 -10.63 78.17
CA LEU A 384 31.34 -11.24 78.03
C LEU A 384 32.47 -10.30 78.46
N PHE A 385 32.38 -9.02 78.10
CA PHE A 385 33.46 -8.05 78.31
C PHE A 385 33.19 -7.07 79.47
N GLY A 386 31.99 -7.08 80.06
CA GLY A 386 31.60 -6.18 81.14
C GLY A 386 31.95 -6.64 82.56
N HIS A 387 32.41 -7.89 82.75
CA HIS A 387 32.79 -8.39 84.08
C HIS A 387 34.27 -8.18 84.37
N HIS A 388 34.58 -7.38 85.40
CA HIS A 388 35.89 -7.40 86.06
C HIS A 388 35.89 -8.58 87.04
N GLU A 389 36.86 -9.49 86.93
CA GLU A 389 37.07 -10.53 87.95
C GLU A 389 37.60 -9.86 89.22
N ASP A 390 36.73 -9.68 90.23
CA ASP A 390 37.16 -9.58 91.61
C ASP A 390 37.79 -10.94 91.97
N GLY A 391 39.10 -10.94 92.21
CA GLY A 391 39.84 -12.15 92.55
C GLY A 391 39.28 -12.78 93.82
N ASP A 392 38.58 -13.90 93.68
CA ASP A 392 38.26 -14.78 94.80
C ASP A 392 39.57 -15.40 95.30
N ASP A 393 40.18 -14.71 96.28
CA ASP A 393 41.17 -15.27 97.21
C ASP A 393 40.47 -16.31 98.11
N GLU A 394 40.01 -17.39 97.49
CA GLU A 394 39.53 -18.56 98.21
C GLU A 394 40.76 -19.23 98.85
N LYS A 395 40.91 -19.00 100.17
CA LYS A 395 42.03 -19.45 101.00
C LYS A 395 42.45 -20.86 100.62
N VAL A 396 43.76 -21.02 100.37
CA VAL A 396 44.43 -22.19 99.76
C VAL A 396 44.32 -23.49 100.59
N ILE A 397 43.54 -23.50 101.67
CA ILE A 397 43.22 -24.71 102.44
C ILE A 397 41.78 -24.57 102.91
N ASP A 398 40.92 -25.50 102.48
CA ASP A 398 39.55 -25.59 102.96
C ASP A 398 39.60 -25.93 104.47
N GLU A 399 39.12 -25.02 105.33
CA GLU A 399 39.17 -25.15 106.79
C GLU A 399 38.50 -26.45 107.27
N HIS A 400 37.57 -26.97 106.46
CA HIS A 400 36.94 -28.26 106.65
C HIS A 400 37.90 -29.44 106.46
N VAL A 401 38.82 -29.41 105.49
CA VAL A 401 39.80 -30.48 105.27
C VAL A 401 40.86 -30.46 106.37
N TYR A 402 41.29 -29.27 106.79
CA TYR A 402 42.17 -29.11 107.96
C TYR A 402 41.53 -29.70 109.22
N LYS A 403 40.26 -29.36 109.49
CA LYS A 403 39.49 -29.95 110.60
C LYS A 403 39.30 -31.46 110.46
N THR A 404 39.00 -31.98 109.27
CA THR A 404 38.71 -33.41 109.10
C THR A 404 39.98 -34.26 109.27
N VAL A 405 41.12 -33.78 108.79
CA VAL A 405 42.42 -34.44 108.97
C VAL A 405 42.87 -34.36 110.42
N ILE A 406 42.72 -33.20 111.08
CA ILE A 406 43.07 -33.03 112.49
C ILE A 406 42.12 -33.81 113.41
N ASP A 407 40.82 -33.78 113.19
CA ASP A 407 39.85 -34.56 113.97
C ASP A 407 40.06 -36.06 113.77
N GLY A 408 40.44 -36.49 112.56
CA GLY A 408 40.85 -37.86 112.29
C GLY A 408 42.09 -38.26 113.09
N ILE A 409 43.05 -37.35 113.23
CA ILE A 409 44.26 -37.54 114.05
C ILE A 409 43.93 -37.57 115.55
N VAL A 410 43.12 -36.63 116.05
CA VAL A 410 42.77 -36.47 117.46
C VAL A 410 41.93 -37.66 117.96
N ARG A 411 40.95 -38.13 117.18
CA ARG A 411 40.12 -39.30 117.54
C ARG A 411 40.91 -40.59 117.68
N VAL A 412 42.05 -40.71 117.00
CA VAL A 412 42.94 -41.87 117.12
C VAL A 412 43.80 -41.76 118.38
N ILE A 413 44.24 -40.55 118.75
CA ILE A 413 45.01 -40.29 119.97
C ILE A 413 44.16 -40.51 121.23
N GLU A 414 42.87 -40.14 121.23
CA GLU A 414 41.98 -40.35 122.38
C GLU A 414 41.64 -41.83 122.67
N LYS A 415 41.87 -42.74 121.71
CA LYS A 415 41.54 -44.17 121.84
C LYS A 415 42.62 -45.04 122.50
N ILE A 416 43.73 -44.47 122.98
CA ILE A 416 44.82 -45.22 123.61
C ILE A 416 44.66 -45.24 125.15
N PRO A 417 44.55 -46.40 125.82
CA PRO A 417 44.35 -46.47 127.28
C PRO A 417 45.61 -46.02 128.06
N LYS A 418 45.41 -45.19 129.09
CA LYS A 418 46.44 -44.76 130.04
C LYS A 418 46.88 -45.95 130.90
N ILE A 419 48.17 -46.24 130.98
CA ILE A 419 48.75 -47.23 131.90
C ILE A 419 49.69 -46.48 132.86
N HIS A 420 49.46 -46.69 134.17
CA HIS A 420 50.32 -46.32 135.29
C HIS A 420 51.51 -47.27 135.40
#